data_AF-A0A2K8VDM9-F1
#
_entry.id   AF-A0A2K8VDM9-F1
#
_cell.length_a   1.000
_cell.length_b   1.000
_cell.length_c   1.000
_cell.angle_alpha   90.00
_cell.angle_beta   90.00
_cell.angle_gamma   90.00
#
_symmetry.space_group_name_H-M   'P 1'
#
loop_
_entity.id
_entity.type
_entity.pdbx_description
1 polymer ?
#
loop_
_entity_poly.entity_id
_entity_poly.type
_entity_poly.pdbx_seq_one_letter_code
_entity_poly.pdbx_strand_id
1 'polypeptide(L)'
;MKRTITISIIIMNLLNLFSCKAQNENDPYWDFNETKHFRPELNKGEFFKLSGFDFGWFVLEPISKFVKDKEHEIERGKSLSYGQKALYYWWYLDAQVTNGGFVQFYYNGYGPYVPTIIKGLEHIGDTEMANLVKKADKIYQKNKKLMDKAQESDLFGSDLYDRLDKMSLLDDDYYEMNEKTMSLIEAYIRKKPNEICLDEDGEEFDMNFSGLCKTFYDNKTIKEEFQLRKGVINGQFKSFYENRKPKEIVQYSKGQKTGELKEYYGNGQLRKEVTRNSTNGLNELKYFFENGQQSRLEYRDQEDKKYVDYKEWYENGQLKEHSTNIGKTKRNGYRIEYWANGNKKIEVDFKEGRAFWKNYWNEDGRQTLIDGTGLCITEWNSFKSVTTYETEYKNYLKHGKSRTIREGNVSLEQEFKEGKEDGITRSYYNNGNLKEETLYRKGEVVSKKEFPIFENPVVVTSIICEMEDEWLINRELEIADSYPIILNKDVLENDFKADISVFDGYPQDHELSYSYFVEIDKDGKPVNLDFLFADNGFLTTAVESSIKKMKFNPAQKNGESINSYLIIKHKLKLGE
;
A
#
# COMPACT_ATOMS: atom_id res chain seq x y z
N MET A 1 2.93 5.45 6.10
CA MET A 1 4.37 5.35 6.43
C MET A 1 4.61 3.91 6.83
N LYS A 2 5.39 3.15 6.05
CA LYS A 2 5.67 1.74 6.32
C LYS A 2 6.38 1.64 7.68
N ARG A 3 5.88 0.75 8.56
CA ARG A 3 6.46 0.48 9.88
C ARG A 3 7.80 -0.24 9.68
N THR A 4 8.90 0.49 9.75
CA THR A 4 10.24 -0.11 9.88
C THR A 4 10.58 -0.10 11.37
N ILE A 5 10.31 -1.22 12.05
CA ILE A 5 10.74 -1.44 13.43
C ILE A 5 12.10 -2.13 13.36
N THR A 6 13.18 -1.36 13.49
CA THR A 6 14.51 -1.93 13.72
C THR A 6 14.66 -2.16 15.22
N ILE A 7 14.20 -3.31 15.72
CA ILE A 7 14.61 -3.79 17.04
C ILE A 7 15.83 -4.68 16.79
N SER A 8 17.01 -4.22 17.20
CA SER A 8 18.22 -5.04 17.20
C SER A 8 17.99 -6.27 18.09
N ILE A 9 17.96 -7.44 17.47
CA ILE A 9 17.98 -8.75 18.13
C ILE A 9 19.37 -8.93 18.72
N ILE A 10 19.53 -8.78 20.03
CA ILE A 10 20.69 -9.29 20.74
C ILE A 10 20.34 -10.70 21.22
N ILE A 11 21.00 -11.68 20.64
CA ILE A 11 20.99 -13.09 21.03
C ILE A 11 21.45 -13.18 22.49
N MET A 12 20.61 -13.70 23.38
CA MET A 12 20.88 -13.83 24.80
C MET A 12 21.37 -15.24 25.09
N ASN A 13 22.59 -15.35 25.64
CA ASN A 13 23.10 -16.57 26.22
C ASN A 13 23.11 -16.41 27.75
N LEU A 14 22.44 -17.35 28.43
CA LEU A 14 22.54 -17.70 29.85
C LEU A 14 22.31 -16.59 30.90
N LEU A 15 21.18 -16.68 31.60
CA LEU A 15 21.13 -16.73 33.07
C LEU A 15 19.80 -17.31 33.53
N ASN A 16 19.77 -18.65 33.59
CA ASN A 16 18.82 -19.41 34.39
C ASN A 16 19.23 -19.26 35.85
N LEU A 17 18.37 -18.67 36.69
CA LEU A 17 18.27 -18.91 38.14
C LEU A 17 17.20 -17.97 38.71
N PHE A 18 15.95 -18.42 38.76
CA PHE A 18 15.19 -18.54 40.01
C PHE A 18 13.95 -19.39 39.76
N SER A 19 13.96 -20.55 40.39
CA SER A 19 12.95 -21.61 40.34
C SER A 19 11.59 -21.16 40.89
N CYS A 20 10.53 -21.63 40.23
CA CYS A 20 9.14 -21.66 40.72
C CYS A 20 9.03 -22.09 42.19
N LYS A 21 8.47 -21.22 43.03
CA LYS A 21 7.42 -21.50 44.03
C LYS A 21 7.08 -20.19 44.79
N ALA A 22 5.79 -19.84 44.78
CA ALA A 22 5.15 -18.65 45.38
C ALA A 22 5.44 -17.30 44.69
N GLN A 23 4.61 -16.90 43.72
CA GLN A 23 4.73 -15.59 43.07
C GLN A 23 3.37 -14.90 42.81
N ASN A 24 2.41 -15.08 43.71
CA ASN A 24 1.19 -14.26 43.71
C ASN A 24 1.22 -13.09 44.72
N GLU A 25 2.33 -12.87 45.45
CA GLU A 25 2.40 -11.77 46.43
C GLU A 25 3.41 -10.67 46.12
N ASN A 26 4.47 -10.90 45.32
CA ASN A 26 5.45 -9.85 45.00
C ASN A 26 5.67 -9.73 43.49
N ASP A 27 4.89 -8.86 42.85
CA ASP A 27 5.13 -8.39 41.48
C ASP A 27 6.12 -7.22 41.54
N PRO A 28 7.40 -7.42 41.18
CA PRO A 28 8.45 -6.42 41.38
C PRO A 28 8.27 -5.19 40.50
N TYR A 29 7.50 -5.30 39.41
CA TYR A 29 7.28 -4.21 38.46
C TYR A 29 6.10 -3.32 38.85
N TRP A 30 5.29 -3.70 39.84
CA TRP A 30 4.13 -2.92 40.31
C TRP A 30 4.45 -1.97 41.48
N ASP A 31 5.69 -1.93 41.98
CA ASP A 31 6.06 -0.97 43.03
C ASP A 31 6.17 0.46 42.46
N PHE A 32 5.70 1.47 43.21
CA PHE A 32 5.75 2.89 42.85
C PHE A 32 6.19 3.75 44.03
N ASN A 33 7.29 4.48 43.85
CA ASN A 33 7.82 5.44 44.81
C ASN A 33 7.47 6.87 44.39
N GLU A 34 6.44 7.43 45.02
CA GLU A 34 5.94 8.78 44.76
C GLU A 34 7.02 9.87 44.89
N THR A 35 7.98 9.70 45.79
CA THR A 35 9.06 10.70 46.01
C THR A 35 10.09 10.75 44.88
N LYS A 36 10.13 9.72 44.03
CA LYS A 36 11.02 9.61 42.87
C LYS A 36 10.25 9.55 41.55
N HIS A 37 9.00 10.01 41.54
CA HIS A 37 8.13 9.92 40.36
C HIS A 37 8.72 10.67 39.17
N PHE A 38 8.95 9.93 38.09
CA PHE A 38 9.39 10.46 36.81
C PHE A 38 8.18 10.92 35.99
N ARG A 39 8.11 12.20 35.66
CA ARG A 39 7.11 12.78 34.76
C ARG A 39 7.83 13.42 33.58
N PRO A 40 7.74 12.86 32.35
CA PRO A 40 8.34 13.46 31.18
C PRO A 40 7.64 14.79 30.83
N GLU A 41 8.41 15.73 30.32
CA GLU A 41 7.93 16.99 29.73
C GLU A 41 7.44 16.72 28.31
N LEU A 42 6.18 17.07 28.03
CA LEU A 42 5.49 16.79 26.78
C LEU A 42 4.97 18.07 26.15
N ASN A 43 5.13 18.23 24.84
CA ASN A 43 4.61 19.38 24.10
C ASN A 43 3.07 19.43 24.13
N LYS A 44 2.51 20.56 24.59
CA LYS A 44 1.07 20.86 24.63
C LYS A 44 0.39 20.65 23.28
N GLY A 45 1.03 21.13 22.21
CA GLY A 45 0.49 21.00 20.85
C GLY A 45 0.26 19.54 20.47
N GLU A 46 1.29 18.70 20.59
CA GLU A 46 1.16 17.27 20.31
C GLU A 46 0.18 16.58 21.28
N PHE A 47 0.20 16.92 22.57
CA PHE A 47 -0.69 16.33 23.58
C PHE A 47 -2.19 16.52 23.27
N PHE A 48 -2.61 17.73 22.88
CA PHE A 48 -4.01 18.03 22.57
C PHE A 48 -4.44 17.60 21.16
N LYS A 49 -3.50 17.39 20.24
CA LYS A 49 -3.77 17.12 18.83
C LYS A 49 -3.71 15.63 18.47
N LEU A 50 -2.72 14.90 18.99
CA LEU A 50 -2.56 13.47 18.71
C LEU A 50 -3.67 12.65 19.36
N SER A 51 -3.95 11.47 18.81
CA SER A 51 -4.92 10.49 19.33
C SER A 51 -4.47 9.07 19.01
N GLY A 52 -5.07 8.08 19.69
CA GLY A 52 -4.81 6.66 19.49
C GLY A 52 -3.36 6.29 19.72
N PHE A 53 -2.82 5.44 18.84
CA PHE A 53 -1.44 4.95 18.92
C PHE A 53 -0.39 6.06 18.77
N ASP A 54 -0.65 7.10 17.99
CA ASP A 54 0.30 8.23 17.87
C ASP A 54 0.41 8.99 19.20
N PHE A 55 -0.71 9.17 19.92
CA PHE A 55 -0.72 9.74 21.27
C PHE A 55 -0.05 8.80 22.27
N GLY A 56 -0.36 7.50 22.22
CA GLY A 56 0.25 6.49 23.07
C GLY A 56 1.78 6.47 22.94
N TRP A 57 2.30 6.45 21.71
CA TRP A 57 3.74 6.51 21.44
C TRP A 57 4.37 7.81 21.92
N PHE A 58 3.73 8.95 21.66
CA PHE A 58 4.21 10.26 22.12
C PHE A 58 4.42 10.32 23.64
N VAL A 59 3.52 9.71 24.42
CA VAL A 59 3.66 9.62 25.88
C VAL A 59 4.69 8.55 26.28
N LEU A 60 4.70 7.41 25.59
CA LEU A 60 5.55 6.27 25.91
C LEU A 60 7.03 6.53 25.64
N GLU A 61 7.37 7.15 24.52
CA GLU A 61 8.74 7.30 24.05
C GLU A 61 9.70 7.86 25.13
N PRO A 62 9.40 8.98 25.81
CA PRO A 62 10.28 9.48 26.87
C PRO A 62 10.32 8.58 28.11
N ILE A 63 9.24 7.85 28.42
CA ILE A 63 9.21 6.85 29.50
C ILE A 63 10.17 5.70 29.16
N SER A 64 10.10 5.17 27.94
CA SER A 64 11.00 4.12 27.46
C SER A 64 12.45 4.58 27.45
N LYS A 65 12.73 5.82 27.01
CA LYS A 65 14.08 6.41 27.06
C LYS A 65 14.61 6.59 28.49
N PHE A 66 13.74 6.83 29.47
CA PHE A 66 14.14 6.92 30.88
C PHE A 66 14.50 5.54 31.45
N VAL A 67 13.67 4.53 31.18
CA VAL A 67 13.95 3.15 31.62
C VAL A 67 15.21 2.58 30.94
N LYS A 68 15.45 2.90 29.66
CA LYS A 68 16.58 2.52 28.79
C LYS A 68 16.74 1.03 28.49
N ASP A 69 16.94 0.20 29.51
CA ASP A 69 17.35 -1.20 29.36
C ASP A 69 16.67 -2.11 30.40
N LYS A 70 16.65 -3.42 30.11
CA LYS A 70 16.00 -4.42 30.96
C LYS A 70 16.69 -4.60 32.32
N GLU A 71 17.99 -4.35 32.41
CA GLU A 71 18.76 -4.55 33.66
C GLU A 71 18.30 -3.59 34.76
N HIS A 72 17.94 -2.35 34.40
CA HIS A 72 17.47 -1.33 35.35
C HIS A 72 15.94 -1.18 35.40
N GLU A 73 15.19 -2.03 34.69
CA GLU A 73 13.74 -1.88 34.53
C GLU A 73 12.97 -1.97 35.85
N ILE A 74 13.39 -2.85 36.77
CA ILE A 74 12.79 -2.93 38.11
C ILE A 74 13.09 -1.67 38.93
N GLU A 75 14.35 -1.22 38.95
CA GLU A 75 14.77 -0.08 39.76
C GLU A 75 14.13 1.23 39.27
N ARG A 76 14.27 1.53 37.98
CA ARG A 76 13.70 2.73 37.36
C ARG A 76 12.19 2.64 37.20
N GLY A 77 11.65 1.44 37.06
CA GLY A 77 10.21 1.19 37.04
C GLY A 77 9.52 1.69 38.30
N LYS A 78 10.19 1.74 39.46
CA LYS A 78 9.65 2.33 40.70
C LYS A 78 9.38 3.83 40.61
N SER A 79 9.99 4.53 39.65
CA SER A 79 9.70 5.93 39.36
C SER A 79 8.47 6.11 38.47
N LEU A 80 7.85 5.05 37.97
CA LEU A 80 6.67 5.13 37.10
C LEU A 80 5.39 5.00 37.92
N SER A 81 4.41 5.89 37.69
CA SER A 81 3.06 5.77 38.26
C SER A 81 2.34 4.52 37.74
N TYR A 82 1.26 4.13 38.39
CA TYR A 82 0.43 3.00 37.93
C TYR A 82 -0.15 3.24 36.52
N GLY A 83 -0.57 4.46 36.19
CA GLY A 83 -1.00 4.80 34.83
C GLY A 83 0.14 4.73 33.81
N GLN A 84 1.35 5.18 34.16
CA GLN A 84 2.53 5.05 33.28
C GLN A 84 2.89 3.58 33.03
N LYS A 85 2.84 2.74 34.08
CA LYS A 85 3.05 1.29 33.98
C LYS A 85 2.00 0.63 33.10
N ALA A 86 0.73 1.06 33.18
CA ALA A 86 -0.33 0.53 32.34
C ALA A 86 -0.03 0.73 30.86
N LEU A 87 0.37 1.94 30.43
CA LEU A 87 0.82 2.19 29.06
C LEU A 87 2.10 1.41 28.72
N TYR A 88 3.12 1.52 29.56
CA TYR A 88 4.46 0.98 29.29
C TYR A 88 4.47 -0.54 29.12
N TYR A 89 3.89 -1.29 30.06
CA TYR A 89 3.88 -2.75 29.99
C TYR A 89 2.84 -3.30 29.01
N TRP A 90 1.71 -2.62 28.83
CA TRP A 90 0.77 -3.00 27.77
C TRP A 90 1.39 -2.84 26.37
N TRP A 91 2.27 -1.87 26.16
CA TRP A 91 2.95 -1.71 24.88
C TRP A 91 3.86 -2.89 24.51
N TYR A 92 4.47 -3.55 25.50
CA TYR A 92 5.17 -4.81 25.25
C TYR A 92 4.23 -5.94 24.83
N LEU A 93 3.05 -6.02 25.45
CA LEU A 93 2.03 -6.98 25.03
C LEU A 93 1.61 -6.71 23.58
N ASP A 94 1.24 -5.47 23.28
CA ASP A 94 0.82 -5.03 21.94
C ASP A 94 1.86 -5.34 20.88
N ALA A 95 3.12 -4.93 21.10
CA ALA A 95 4.19 -5.13 20.13
C ALA A 95 4.46 -6.61 19.81
N GLN A 96 4.27 -7.52 20.77
CA GLN A 96 4.49 -8.95 20.54
C GLN A 96 3.27 -9.64 19.95
N VAL A 97 2.07 -9.37 20.48
CA VAL A 97 0.84 -10.05 20.04
C VAL A 97 0.45 -9.60 18.62
N THR A 98 0.61 -8.32 18.29
CA THR A 98 0.35 -7.84 16.91
C THR A 98 1.37 -8.36 15.89
N ASN A 99 2.51 -8.88 16.32
CA ASN A 99 3.56 -9.39 15.44
C ASN A 99 3.53 -10.92 15.29
N GLY A 100 3.15 -11.66 16.35
CA GLY A 100 3.09 -13.12 16.28
C GLY A 100 2.23 -13.78 17.37
N GLY A 101 1.23 -13.05 17.88
CA GLY A 101 0.26 -13.58 18.84
C GLY A 101 0.79 -13.76 20.26
N PHE A 102 -0.06 -14.28 21.13
CA PHE A 102 0.31 -14.60 22.52
C PHE A 102 1.43 -15.66 22.59
N VAL A 103 1.50 -16.58 21.62
CA VAL A 103 2.57 -17.58 21.54
C VAL A 103 3.93 -16.88 21.47
N GLN A 104 4.09 -15.92 20.57
CA GLN A 104 5.33 -15.13 20.44
C GLN A 104 5.62 -14.33 21.71
N PHE A 105 4.61 -13.70 22.31
CA PHE A 105 4.78 -12.93 23.56
C PHE A 105 5.42 -13.77 24.67
N TYR A 106 4.91 -14.99 24.92
CA TYR A 106 5.49 -15.88 25.92
C TYR A 106 6.83 -16.49 25.48
N TYR A 107 6.96 -16.87 24.21
CA TYR A 107 8.20 -17.42 23.65
C TYR A 107 9.37 -16.42 23.75
N ASN A 108 9.12 -15.13 23.55
CA ASN A 108 10.14 -14.09 23.69
C ASN A 108 10.40 -13.67 25.15
N GLY A 109 9.84 -14.42 26.13
CA GLY A 109 10.16 -14.26 27.54
C GLY A 109 9.46 -13.09 28.23
N TYR A 110 8.34 -12.57 27.69
CA TYR A 110 7.59 -11.47 28.31
C TYR A 110 6.59 -11.90 29.40
N GLY A 111 6.48 -13.22 29.66
CA GLY A 111 5.62 -13.79 30.71
C GLY A 111 5.76 -13.13 32.10
N PRO A 112 6.96 -12.75 32.58
CA PRO A 112 7.12 -12.09 33.88
C PRO A 112 6.39 -10.75 34.03
N TYR A 113 6.04 -10.06 32.94
CA TYR A 113 5.31 -8.78 32.98
C TYR A 113 3.79 -8.95 33.09
N VAL A 114 3.27 -10.16 32.89
CA VAL A 114 1.82 -10.42 32.85
C VAL A 114 1.08 -9.94 34.10
N PRO A 115 1.55 -10.18 35.34
CA PRO A 115 0.87 -9.66 36.53
C PRO A 115 0.74 -8.14 36.50
N THR A 116 1.78 -7.44 36.04
CA THR A 116 1.85 -5.99 35.95
C THR A 116 0.93 -5.46 34.85
N ILE A 117 0.90 -6.13 33.68
CA ILE A 117 0.00 -5.81 32.57
C ILE A 117 -1.46 -5.92 33.03
N ILE A 118 -1.82 -7.02 33.69
CA ILE A 118 -3.17 -7.24 34.21
C ILE A 118 -3.56 -6.14 35.19
N LYS A 119 -2.71 -5.84 36.18
CA LYS A 119 -2.97 -4.77 37.15
C LYS A 119 -3.06 -3.40 36.50
N GLY A 120 -2.22 -3.12 35.50
CA GLY A 120 -2.25 -1.89 34.72
C GLY A 120 -3.57 -1.71 33.99
N LEU A 121 -4.01 -2.73 33.26
CA LEU A 121 -5.29 -2.75 32.56
C LEU A 121 -6.47 -2.58 33.52
N GLU A 122 -6.47 -3.29 34.65
CA GLU A 122 -7.50 -3.13 35.69
C GLU A 122 -7.50 -1.72 36.30
N HIS A 123 -6.31 -1.15 36.53
CA HIS A 123 -6.15 0.19 37.10
C HIS A 123 -6.75 1.29 36.21
N ILE A 124 -6.61 1.14 34.89
CA ILE A 124 -7.22 2.06 33.92
C ILE A 124 -8.68 1.72 33.58
N GLY A 125 -9.19 0.59 34.10
CA GLY A 125 -10.58 0.14 33.93
C GLY A 125 -10.83 -0.78 32.73
N ASP A 126 -9.80 -1.25 32.04
CA ASP A 126 -9.92 -2.21 30.94
C ASP A 126 -10.01 -3.66 31.43
N THR A 127 -11.17 -3.99 31.99
CA THR A 127 -11.43 -5.33 32.56
C THR A 127 -11.54 -6.43 31.50
N GLU A 128 -11.97 -6.09 30.28
CA GLU A 128 -12.11 -7.06 29.20
C GLU A 128 -10.74 -7.54 28.73
N MET A 129 -9.82 -6.62 28.39
CA MET A 129 -8.47 -6.99 27.96
C MET A 129 -7.71 -7.68 29.11
N ALA A 130 -7.87 -7.22 30.35
CA ALA A 130 -7.28 -7.89 31.52
C ALA A 130 -7.75 -9.36 31.63
N ASN A 131 -9.02 -9.63 31.37
CA ASN A 131 -9.57 -10.99 31.39
C ASN A 131 -9.06 -11.84 30.22
N LEU A 132 -8.86 -11.26 29.03
CA LEU A 132 -8.24 -11.94 27.90
C LEU A 132 -6.80 -12.37 28.23
N VAL A 133 -6.00 -11.44 28.76
CA VAL A 133 -4.61 -11.70 29.19
C VAL A 133 -4.56 -12.76 30.29
N LYS A 134 -5.47 -12.75 31.26
CA LYS A 134 -5.60 -13.82 32.28
C LYS A 134 -5.91 -15.19 31.67
N LYS A 135 -6.75 -15.26 30.62
CA LYS A 135 -7.02 -16.52 29.91
C LYS A 135 -5.75 -17.01 29.21
N ALA A 136 -5.04 -16.13 28.51
CA ALA A 136 -3.78 -16.47 27.84
C ALA A 136 -2.73 -16.97 28.85
N ASP A 137 -2.55 -16.28 29.98
CA ASP A 137 -1.64 -16.72 31.04
C ASP A 137 -2.03 -18.08 31.62
N LYS A 138 -3.32 -18.32 31.86
CA LYS A 138 -3.79 -19.64 32.32
C LYS A 138 -3.46 -20.76 31.33
N ILE A 139 -3.48 -20.49 30.02
CA ILE A 139 -3.07 -21.46 29.00
C ILE A 139 -1.54 -21.62 29.01
N TYR A 140 -0.79 -20.52 29.10
CA TYR A 140 0.67 -20.55 29.21
C TYR A 140 1.14 -21.37 30.43
N GLN A 141 0.62 -21.09 31.62
CA GLN A 141 1.02 -21.81 32.85
C GLN A 141 0.77 -23.32 32.76
N LYS A 142 -0.31 -23.75 32.09
CA LYS A 142 -0.59 -25.18 31.85
C LYS A 142 0.42 -25.83 30.88
N ASN A 143 0.97 -25.05 29.96
CA ASN A 143 1.86 -25.51 28.91
C ASN A 143 3.31 -25.03 29.09
N LYS A 144 3.68 -24.52 30.29
CA LYS A 144 4.98 -23.91 30.54
C LYS A 144 6.16 -24.82 30.16
N LYS A 145 6.10 -26.11 30.52
CA LYS A 145 7.12 -27.10 30.15
C LYS A 145 7.31 -27.25 28.64
N LEU A 146 6.23 -27.12 27.87
CA LEU A 146 6.29 -27.17 26.41
C LEU A 146 6.97 -25.92 25.87
N MET A 147 6.64 -24.74 26.41
CA MET A 147 7.25 -23.47 26.05
C MET A 147 8.76 -23.45 26.39
N ASP A 148 9.12 -23.83 27.61
CA ASP A 148 10.52 -23.85 28.07
C ASP A 148 11.37 -24.73 27.13
N LYS A 149 10.87 -25.92 26.75
CA LYS A 149 11.55 -26.82 25.81
C LYS A 149 11.68 -26.20 24.41
N ALA A 150 10.66 -25.50 23.94
CA ALA A 150 10.69 -24.85 22.63
C ALA A 150 11.72 -23.71 22.58
N GLN A 151 11.85 -22.94 23.67
CA GLN A 151 12.87 -21.91 23.83
C GLN A 151 14.29 -22.50 23.90
N GLU A 152 14.49 -23.58 24.67
CA GLU A 152 15.79 -24.25 24.79
C GLU A 152 16.28 -24.87 23.47
N SER A 153 15.35 -25.30 22.61
CA SER A 153 15.67 -25.98 21.35
C SER A 153 15.69 -25.04 20.14
N ASP A 154 15.49 -23.73 20.33
CA ASP A 154 15.32 -22.71 19.28
C ASP A 154 14.27 -23.10 18.21
N LEU A 155 13.23 -23.82 18.64
CA LEU A 155 12.14 -24.30 17.77
C LEU A 155 11.03 -23.26 17.72
N PHE A 156 11.26 -22.14 17.02
CA PHE A 156 10.21 -21.19 16.67
C PHE A 156 9.58 -21.60 15.32
N GLY A 157 8.29 -21.97 15.28
CA GLY A 157 7.63 -22.43 14.06
C GLY A 157 6.21 -22.98 14.23
N SER A 158 5.59 -23.42 13.12
CA SER A 158 4.17 -23.83 13.06
C SER A 158 3.79 -24.93 14.06
N ASP A 159 4.67 -25.89 14.33
CA ASP A 159 4.41 -26.97 15.29
C ASP A 159 4.16 -26.45 16.73
N LEU A 160 4.77 -25.32 17.13
CA LEU A 160 4.49 -24.71 18.43
C LEU A 160 3.10 -24.03 18.44
N TYR A 161 2.76 -23.34 17.36
CA TYR A 161 1.44 -22.72 17.17
C TYR A 161 0.33 -23.77 17.10
N ASP A 162 0.56 -24.89 16.42
CA ASP A 162 -0.38 -26.01 16.30
C ASP A 162 -0.64 -26.67 17.67
N ARG A 163 0.41 -26.83 18.49
CA ARG A 163 0.29 -27.39 19.84
C ARG A 163 -0.32 -26.43 20.86
N LEU A 164 -0.29 -25.13 20.57
CA LEU A 164 -0.88 -24.06 21.38
C LEU A 164 -2.08 -23.42 20.68
N ASP A 165 -2.82 -24.19 19.88
CA ASP A 165 -4.01 -23.76 19.14
C ASP A 165 -4.98 -22.90 19.97
N LYS A 166 -5.27 -23.31 21.22
CA LYS A 166 -6.16 -22.60 22.15
C LYS A 166 -5.64 -21.22 22.55
N MET A 167 -4.32 -21.03 22.55
CA MET A 167 -3.71 -19.72 22.80
C MET A 167 -3.82 -18.87 21.55
N SER A 168 -3.55 -19.43 20.37
CA SER A 168 -3.69 -18.75 19.08
C SER A 168 -5.12 -18.28 18.82
N LEU A 169 -6.13 -19.02 19.29
CA LEU A 169 -7.54 -18.59 19.22
C LEU A 169 -7.85 -17.30 20.01
N LEU A 170 -6.97 -16.87 20.91
CA LEU A 170 -7.15 -15.62 21.66
C LEU A 170 -6.57 -14.41 20.92
N ASP A 171 -5.81 -14.62 19.84
CA ASP A 171 -5.18 -13.54 19.08
C ASP A 171 -6.24 -12.70 18.35
N ASP A 172 -7.27 -13.35 17.78
CA ASP A 172 -8.38 -12.65 17.12
C ASP A 172 -9.16 -11.76 18.11
N ASP A 173 -9.51 -12.29 19.29
CA ASP A 173 -10.11 -11.52 20.38
C ASP A 173 -9.23 -10.31 20.74
N TYR A 174 -7.90 -10.48 20.74
CA TYR A 174 -6.97 -9.39 21.02
C TYR A 174 -7.04 -8.32 19.93
N TYR A 175 -6.98 -8.70 18.66
CA TYR A 175 -7.02 -7.76 17.53
C TYR A 175 -8.31 -6.94 17.50
N GLU A 176 -9.45 -7.54 17.82
CA GLU A 176 -10.73 -6.83 17.91
C GLU A 176 -10.77 -5.81 19.06
N MET A 177 -10.08 -6.11 20.17
CA MET A 177 -10.12 -5.29 21.38
C MET A 177 -9.01 -4.23 21.45
N ASN A 178 -7.95 -4.39 20.67
CA ASN A 178 -6.73 -3.61 20.75
C ASN A 178 -6.94 -2.09 20.65
N GLU A 179 -7.70 -1.62 19.65
CA GLU A 179 -7.99 -0.18 19.48
C GLU A 179 -8.81 0.38 20.65
N LYS A 180 -9.71 -0.42 21.22
CA LYS A 180 -10.49 -0.06 22.41
C LYS A 180 -9.58 0.09 23.63
N THR A 181 -8.62 -0.81 23.83
CA THR A 181 -7.64 -0.68 24.91
C THR A 181 -6.80 0.59 24.78
N MET A 182 -6.29 0.90 23.58
CA MET A 182 -5.56 2.15 23.34
C MET A 182 -6.44 3.38 23.63
N SER A 183 -7.71 3.34 23.24
CA SER A 183 -8.68 4.41 23.55
C SER A 183 -8.90 4.60 25.06
N LEU A 184 -8.93 3.50 25.84
CA LEU A 184 -9.05 3.54 27.30
C LEU A 184 -7.79 4.09 27.97
N ILE A 185 -6.60 3.69 27.51
CA ILE A 185 -5.33 4.23 27.99
C ILE A 185 -5.27 5.75 27.72
N GLU A 186 -5.59 6.19 26.50
CA GLU A 186 -5.64 7.62 26.16
C GLU A 186 -6.63 8.36 27.06
N ALA A 187 -7.85 7.82 27.24
CA ALA A 187 -8.85 8.43 28.11
C ALA A 187 -8.38 8.55 29.56
N TYR A 188 -7.67 7.54 30.08
CA TYR A 188 -7.08 7.59 31.41
C TYR A 188 -6.04 8.69 31.54
N ILE A 189 -5.08 8.74 30.61
CA ILE A 189 -4.01 9.76 30.60
C ILE A 189 -4.61 11.17 30.51
N ARG A 190 -5.58 11.39 29.62
CA ARG A 190 -6.25 12.70 29.50
C ARG A 190 -7.06 13.10 30.74
N LYS A 191 -7.57 12.12 31.49
CA LYS A 191 -8.28 12.37 32.75
C LYS A 191 -7.32 12.71 33.90
N LYS A 192 -6.08 12.20 33.85
CA LYS A 192 -5.06 12.39 34.90
C LYS A 192 -3.68 12.73 34.30
N PRO A 193 -3.53 13.79 33.51
CA PRO A 193 -2.29 14.06 32.79
C PRO A 193 -1.11 14.30 33.75
N ASN A 194 -1.36 14.94 34.90
CA ASN A 194 -0.32 15.30 35.88
C ASN A 194 0.18 14.11 36.71
N GLU A 195 -0.50 12.97 36.63
CA GLU A 195 0.01 11.67 37.09
C GLU A 195 1.05 11.11 36.09
N ILE A 196 0.96 11.49 34.82
CA ILE A 196 1.69 10.85 33.72
C ILE A 196 2.85 11.70 33.22
N CYS A 197 2.68 13.02 33.16
CA CYS A 197 3.59 13.95 32.49
C CYS A 197 3.44 15.39 32.99
N LEU A 198 4.40 16.23 32.62
CA LEU A 198 4.36 17.70 32.72
C LEU A 198 4.33 18.29 31.31
N ASP A 199 3.95 19.55 31.17
CA ASP A 199 4.05 20.26 29.90
C ASP A 199 5.51 20.60 29.53
N GLU A 200 5.73 21.16 28.35
CA GLU A 200 7.08 21.51 27.87
C GLU A 200 7.77 22.63 28.65
N ASP A 201 7.05 23.32 29.53
CA ASP A 201 7.59 24.35 30.42
C ASP A 201 7.89 23.79 31.83
N GLY A 202 7.64 22.49 32.06
CA GLY A 202 7.80 21.82 33.35
C GLY A 202 6.61 22.01 34.29
N GLU A 203 5.47 22.52 33.80
CA GLU A 203 4.28 22.81 34.58
C GLU A 203 3.23 21.70 34.46
N GLU A 204 2.24 21.72 35.36
CA GLU A 204 1.10 20.81 35.27
C GLU A 204 0.21 21.12 34.05
N PHE A 205 -0.24 20.08 33.35
CA PHE A 205 -1.17 20.20 32.24
C PHE A 205 -2.53 20.77 32.69
N ASP A 206 -2.91 21.91 32.11
CA ASP A 206 -4.26 22.46 32.20
C ASP A 206 -5.12 21.95 31.03
N MET A 207 -6.05 21.04 31.30
CA MET A 207 -6.98 20.52 30.29
C MET A 207 -7.96 21.59 29.75
N ASN A 208 -8.05 22.76 30.38
CA ASN A 208 -8.81 23.92 29.90
C ASN A 208 -7.93 25.00 29.25
N PHE A 209 -6.68 24.67 28.94
CA PHE A 209 -5.72 25.60 28.35
C PHE A 209 -6.29 26.31 27.12
N SER A 210 -6.02 27.62 27.05
CA SER A 210 -6.36 28.47 25.91
C SER A 210 -5.15 29.29 25.53
N GLY A 211 -4.54 28.98 24.39
CA GLY A 211 -3.27 29.57 24.00
C GLY A 211 -2.82 29.08 22.64
N LEU A 212 -1.76 29.71 22.14
CA LEU A 212 -1.09 29.29 20.91
C LEU A 212 -0.24 28.06 21.20
N CYS A 213 -0.42 27.00 20.43
CA CYS A 213 0.40 25.80 20.47
C CYS A 213 1.23 25.70 19.19
N LYS A 214 2.44 25.16 19.35
CA LYS A 214 3.36 24.86 18.25
C LYS A 214 3.88 23.45 18.43
N THR A 215 4.01 22.74 17.32
CA THR A 215 4.71 21.44 17.24
C THR A 215 5.95 21.61 16.38
N PHE A 216 6.88 20.67 16.46
CA PHE A 216 8.19 20.81 15.83
C PHE A 216 8.61 19.54 15.09
N TYR A 217 9.40 19.73 14.04
CA TYR A 217 10.19 18.66 13.43
C TYR A 217 11.40 18.31 14.31
N ASP A 218 12.09 17.21 14.00
CA ASP A 218 13.30 16.77 14.71
C ASP A 218 14.40 17.84 14.70
N ASN A 219 14.52 18.57 13.59
CA ASN A 219 15.42 19.72 13.42
C ASN A 219 14.97 21.00 14.17
N LYS A 220 13.93 20.91 15.02
CA LYS A 220 13.35 21.99 15.83
C LYS A 220 12.72 23.13 15.03
N THR A 221 12.50 22.97 13.74
CA THR A 221 11.67 23.91 12.97
C THR A 221 10.18 23.69 13.25
N ILE A 222 9.39 24.77 13.18
CA ILE A 222 7.94 24.70 13.44
C ILE A 222 7.30 23.79 12.38
N LYS A 223 6.62 22.75 12.86
CA LYS A 223 5.85 21.81 12.05
C LYS A 223 4.41 22.27 11.92
N GLU A 224 3.77 22.63 13.03
CA GLU A 224 2.42 23.19 13.05
C GLU A 224 2.29 24.33 14.06
N GLU A 225 1.30 25.18 13.83
CA GLU A 225 0.88 26.29 14.68
C GLU A 225 -0.64 26.37 14.71
N PHE A 226 -1.25 26.38 15.90
CA PHE A 226 -2.70 26.48 16.05
C PHE A 226 -3.11 27.00 17.42
N GLN A 227 -4.32 27.55 17.50
CA GLN A 227 -4.88 28.07 18.74
C GLN A 227 -5.78 27.03 19.41
N LEU A 228 -5.57 26.81 20.71
CA LEU A 228 -6.50 26.09 21.57
C LEU A 228 -7.43 27.07 22.29
N ARG A 229 -8.67 26.65 22.48
CA ARG A 229 -9.65 27.31 23.36
C ARG A 229 -10.33 26.24 24.20
N LYS A 230 -10.03 26.22 25.50
CA LYS A 230 -10.50 25.18 26.44
C LYS A 230 -10.15 23.76 25.97
N GLY A 231 -8.86 23.55 25.65
CA GLY A 231 -8.33 22.24 25.23
C GLY A 231 -8.72 21.77 23.82
N VAL A 232 -9.53 22.53 23.07
CA VAL A 232 -9.92 22.18 21.69
C VAL A 232 -9.37 23.17 20.67
N ILE A 233 -8.96 22.66 19.50
CA ILE A 233 -8.48 23.50 18.39
C ILE A 233 -9.61 24.43 17.93
N ASN A 234 -9.34 25.73 17.91
CA ASN A 234 -10.33 26.73 17.54
C ASN A 234 -9.65 27.96 16.94
N GLY A 235 -9.87 28.19 15.64
CA GLY A 235 -9.19 29.22 14.86
C GLY A 235 -8.47 28.62 13.67
N GLN A 236 -7.42 29.29 13.22
CA GLN A 236 -6.61 28.83 12.10
C GLN A 236 -5.60 27.79 12.58
N PHE A 237 -5.55 26.65 11.90
CA PHE A 237 -4.50 25.66 12.00
C PHE A 237 -3.56 25.82 10.79
N LYS A 238 -2.26 25.89 11.03
CA LYS A 238 -1.24 25.97 9.99
C LYS A 238 -0.25 24.83 10.17
N SER A 239 0.08 24.13 9.10
CA SER A 239 1.26 23.27 9.04
C SER A 239 2.25 23.81 8.03
N PHE A 240 3.52 23.49 8.23
CA PHE A 240 4.64 23.98 7.43
C PHE A 240 5.48 22.81 6.95
N TYR A 241 6.20 23.00 5.85
CA TYR A 241 7.31 22.13 5.47
C TYR A 241 8.55 22.46 6.31
N GLU A 242 9.55 21.58 6.33
CA GLU A 242 10.83 21.83 7.03
C GLU A 242 11.56 23.08 6.52
N ASN A 243 11.31 23.48 5.26
CA ASN A 243 11.78 24.74 4.68
C ASN A 243 10.99 25.98 5.15
N ARG A 244 10.11 25.83 6.15
CA ARG A 244 9.24 26.84 6.77
C ARG A 244 8.16 27.43 5.89
N LYS A 245 8.00 26.95 4.65
CA LYS A 245 6.88 27.36 3.80
C LYS A 245 5.59 26.71 4.28
N PRO A 246 4.43 27.39 4.18
CA PRO A 246 3.15 26.78 4.49
C PRO A 246 2.95 25.49 3.70
N LYS A 247 2.40 24.47 4.35
CA LYS A 247 2.01 23.20 3.78
C LYS A 247 0.50 23.06 3.76
N GLU A 248 -0.15 23.43 4.85
CA GLU A 248 -1.60 23.39 4.99
C GLU A 248 -2.07 24.55 5.87
N ILE A 249 -3.23 25.11 5.53
CA ILE A 249 -3.95 26.09 6.33
C ILE A 249 -5.41 25.65 6.37
N VAL A 250 -5.97 25.48 7.56
CA VAL A 250 -7.35 25.01 7.77
C VAL A 250 -8.03 25.85 8.84
N GLN A 251 -9.28 26.23 8.59
CA GLN A 251 -10.09 26.89 9.61
C GLN A 251 -10.87 25.89 10.46
N TYR A 252 -10.69 25.98 11.78
CA TYR A 252 -11.40 25.21 12.79
C TYR A 252 -12.35 26.07 13.62
N SER A 253 -13.49 25.50 14.00
CA SER A 253 -14.37 26.02 15.04
C SER A 253 -14.80 24.87 15.95
N LYS A 254 -14.50 24.98 17.25
CA LYS A 254 -14.80 23.95 18.26
C LYS A 254 -14.31 22.54 17.86
N GLY A 255 -13.09 22.44 17.36
CA GLY A 255 -12.48 21.16 16.93
C GLY A 255 -12.94 20.64 15.57
N GLN A 256 -13.95 21.24 14.95
CA GLN A 256 -14.43 20.84 13.62
C GLN A 256 -13.85 21.73 12.53
N LYS A 257 -13.53 21.16 11.37
CA LYS A 257 -13.16 21.92 10.17
C LYS A 257 -14.39 22.65 9.66
N THR A 258 -14.38 23.99 9.63
CA THR A 258 -15.58 24.79 9.32
C THR A 258 -15.41 25.79 8.17
N GLY A 259 -14.23 25.87 7.55
CA GLY A 259 -13.98 26.88 6.54
C GLY A 259 -13.00 26.44 5.46
N GLU A 260 -12.32 27.44 4.90
CA GLU A 260 -11.38 27.25 3.81
C GLU A 260 -10.21 26.33 4.23
N LEU A 261 -9.87 25.42 3.33
CA LEU A 261 -8.66 24.62 3.41
C LEU A 261 -7.77 24.99 2.23
N LYS A 262 -6.50 25.29 2.52
CA LYS A 262 -5.47 25.56 1.50
C LYS A 262 -4.30 24.63 1.76
N GLU A 263 -3.90 23.88 0.74
CA GLU A 263 -2.69 23.07 0.74
C GLU A 263 -1.72 23.65 -0.27
N TYR A 264 -0.43 23.57 0.02
CA TYR A 264 0.64 24.14 -0.81
C TYR A 264 1.68 23.07 -1.14
N TYR A 265 2.35 23.24 -2.28
CA TYR A 265 3.54 22.49 -2.64
C TYR A 265 4.77 22.94 -1.83
N GLY A 266 5.82 22.12 -1.81
CA GLY A 266 7.08 22.47 -1.12
C GLY A 266 7.76 23.73 -1.69
N ASN A 267 7.44 24.10 -2.94
CA ASN A 267 7.89 25.34 -3.57
C ASN A 267 7.13 26.59 -3.06
N GLY A 268 6.02 26.41 -2.33
CA GLY A 268 5.17 27.47 -1.76
C GLY A 268 3.95 27.84 -2.61
N GLN A 269 3.80 27.25 -3.79
CA GLN A 269 2.63 27.47 -4.63
C GLN A 269 1.40 26.71 -4.13
N LEU A 270 0.22 27.25 -4.37
CA LEU A 270 -1.04 26.62 -3.98
C LEU A 270 -1.18 25.29 -4.74
N ARG A 271 -1.51 24.22 -4.01
CA ARG A 271 -1.76 22.88 -4.56
C ARG A 271 -3.25 22.61 -4.65
N LYS A 272 -3.97 22.99 -3.60
CA LYS A 272 -5.40 22.72 -3.47
C LYS A 272 -6.06 23.78 -2.60
N GLU A 273 -7.25 24.17 -2.99
CA GLU A 273 -8.11 25.05 -2.22
C GLU A 273 -9.51 24.43 -2.16
N VAL A 274 -10.08 24.37 -0.96
CA VAL A 274 -11.44 23.90 -0.74
C VAL A 274 -12.20 25.02 -0.05
N THR A 275 -13.27 25.49 -0.67
CA THR A 275 -14.17 26.49 -0.11
C THR A 275 -15.60 25.98 -0.13
N ARG A 276 -16.43 26.50 0.78
CA ARG A 276 -17.87 26.22 0.79
C ARG A 276 -18.59 27.40 0.14
N ASN A 277 -19.30 27.14 -0.94
CA ASN A 277 -20.10 28.15 -1.59
C ASN A 277 -21.30 28.50 -0.71
N SER A 278 -21.36 29.75 -0.24
CA SER A 278 -22.40 30.25 0.66
C SER A 278 -23.80 30.32 0.03
N THR A 279 -23.90 30.34 -1.30
CA THR A 279 -25.15 30.56 -2.02
C THR A 279 -25.88 29.25 -2.33
N ASN A 280 -25.16 28.20 -2.74
CA ASN A 280 -25.74 26.90 -3.09
C ASN A 280 -25.34 25.76 -2.15
N GLY A 281 -24.44 26.03 -1.19
CA GLY A 281 -23.99 25.05 -0.20
C GLY A 281 -23.06 23.97 -0.74
N LEU A 282 -22.60 24.07 -1.99
CA LEU A 282 -21.65 23.13 -2.62
C LEU A 282 -20.23 23.39 -2.13
N ASN A 283 -19.42 22.33 -2.13
CA ASN A 283 -17.97 22.46 -1.94
C ASN A 283 -17.34 22.75 -3.30
N GLU A 284 -16.56 23.82 -3.39
CA GLU A 284 -15.72 24.16 -4.54
C GLU A 284 -14.28 23.71 -4.25
N LEU A 285 -13.76 22.80 -5.07
CA LEU A 285 -12.41 22.25 -4.92
C LEU A 285 -11.58 22.65 -6.13
N LYS A 286 -10.58 23.50 -5.92
CA LYS A 286 -9.57 23.86 -6.91
C LYS A 286 -8.30 23.10 -6.67
N TYR A 287 -7.67 22.63 -7.73
CA TYR A 287 -6.37 22.01 -7.74
C TYR A 287 -5.49 22.72 -8.76
N PHE A 288 -4.19 22.76 -8.47
CA PHE A 288 -3.21 23.50 -9.26
C PHE A 288 -2.00 22.61 -9.51
N PHE A 289 -1.27 22.87 -10.60
CA PHE A 289 0.04 22.31 -10.87
C PHE A 289 1.13 23.03 -10.08
N GLU A 290 2.35 22.48 -10.05
CA GLU A 290 3.51 23.11 -9.42
C GLU A 290 4.03 24.37 -10.13
N ASN A 291 3.47 24.71 -11.29
CA ASN A 291 3.70 25.97 -11.99
C ASN A 291 2.67 27.06 -11.62
N GLY A 292 1.67 26.71 -10.80
CA GLY A 292 0.66 27.62 -10.25
C GLY A 292 -0.61 27.71 -11.10
N GLN A 293 -0.61 27.06 -12.25
CA GLN A 293 -1.78 27.00 -13.11
C GLN A 293 -2.81 26.02 -12.56
N GLN A 294 -4.09 26.36 -12.69
CA GLN A 294 -5.17 25.46 -12.30
C GLN A 294 -5.13 24.17 -13.14
N SER A 295 -5.16 23.03 -12.46
CA SER A 295 -5.19 21.69 -13.06
C SER A 295 -6.59 21.12 -13.06
N ARG A 296 -7.40 21.42 -12.04
CA ARG A 296 -8.74 20.85 -11.88
C ARG A 296 -9.65 21.74 -11.03
N LEU A 297 -10.94 21.70 -11.33
CA LEU A 297 -12.01 22.37 -10.59
C LEU A 297 -13.19 21.43 -10.47
N GLU A 298 -13.71 21.30 -9.26
CA GLU A 298 -14.82 20.40 -8.96
C GLU A 298 -15.85 21.10 -8.07
N TYR A 299 -17.13 20.86 -8.37
CA TYR A 299 -18.25 21.25 -7.53
C TYR A 299 -18.96 20.00 -7.00
N ARG A 300 -18.94 19.82 -5.67
CA ARG A 300 -19.46 18.62 -5.00
C ARG A 300 -20.64 18.94 -4.08
N ASP A 301 -21.61 18.04 -4.03
CA ASP A 301 -22.73 18.10 -3.08
C ASP A 301 -22.33 17.65 -1.65
N GLN A 302 -23.21 17.89 -0.68
CA GLN A 302 -22.95 17.67 0.75
C GLN A 302 -22.76 16.19 1.13
N GLU A 303 -23.14 15.25 0.26
CA GLU A 303 -22.96 13.82 0.51
C GLU A 303 -21.67 13.24 -0.10
N ASP A 304 -20.83 14.05 -0.76
CA ASP A 304 -19.61 13.61 -1.48
C ASP A 304 -19.91 12.48 -2.49
N LYS A 305 -21.10 12.50 -3.10
CA LYS A 305 -21.58 11.42 -3.98
C LYS A 305 -21.78 11.83 -5.43
N LYS A 306 -21.77 13.13 -5.78
CA LYS A 306 -21.97 13.60 -7.16
C LYS A 306 -21.05 14.78 -7.53
N TYR A 307 -20.43 14.72 -8.70
CA TYR A 307 -19.85 15.91 -9.33
C TYR A 307 -20.96 16.64 -10.08
N VAL A 308 -21.25 17.87 -9.66
CA VAL A 308 -22.21 18.73 -10.36
C VAL A 308 -21.57 19.29 -11.63
N ASP A 309 -20.32 19.78 -11.52
CA ASP A 309 -19.51 20.30 -12.61
C ASP A 309 -18.03 19.95 -12.34
N TYR A 310 -17.34 19.52 -13.39
CA TYR A 310 -15.95 19.08 -13.38
C TYR A 310 -15.21 19.70 -14.55
N LYS A 311 -14.06 20.32 -14.28
CA LYS A 311 -13.15 20.80 -15.31
C LYS A 311 -11.72 20.37 -14.99
N GLU A 312 -10.98 20.05 -16.04
CA GLU A 312 -9.56 19.69 -15.97
C GLU A 312 -8.80 20.46 -17.05
N TRP A 313 -7.55 20.83 -16.78
CA TRP A 313 -6.68 21.56 -17.69
C TRP A 313 -5.36 20.82 -17.86
N TYR A 314 -4.76 20.98 -19.04
CA TYR A 314 -3.36 20.62 -19.29
C TYR A 314 -2.43 21.61 -18.59
N GLU A 315 -1.18 21.23 -18.34
CA GLU A 315 -0.17 22.08 -17.71
C GLU A 315 0.17 23.35 -18.51
N ASN A 316 -0.25 23.43 -19.78
CA ASN A 316 -0.06 24.58 -20.66
C ASN A 316 -1.22 25.61 -20.65
N GLY A 317 -2.28 25.39 -19.88
CA GLY A 317 -3.39 26.33 -19.74
C GLY A 317 -4.65 25.92 -20.48
N GLN A 318 -4.52 24.98 -21.42
CA GLN A 318 -5.66 24.57 -22.25
C GLN A 318 -6.61 23.69 -21.45
N LEU A 319 -7.91 23.95 -21.61
CA LEU A 319 -8.95 23.11 -21.03
C LEU A 319 -8.81 21.71 -21.64
N LYS A 320 -8.71 20.68 -20.81
CA LYS A 320 -8.59 19.28 -21.20
C LYS A 320 -9.95 18.59 -21.23
N GLU A 321 -10.76 18.81 -20.19
CA GLU A 321 -12.09 18.23 -20.07
C GLU A 321 -13.05 19.21 -19.38
N HIS A 322 -14.30 19.19 -19.81
CA HIS A 322 -15.43 19.73 -19.06
C HIS A 322 -16.58 18.71 -19.06
N SER A 323 -17.04 18.34 -17.87
CA SER A 323 -18.10 17.37 -17.64
C SER A 323 -19.13 17.89 -16.62
N THR A 324 -20.40 17.52 -16.78
CA THR A 324 -21.48 17.86 -15.82
C THR A 324 -22.24 16.62 -15.33
N ASN A 325 -22.87 16.71 -14.15
CA ASN A 325 -23.84 15.75 -13.62
C ASN A 325 -23.34 14.28 -13.51
N ILE A 326 -22.12 14.07 -13.05
CA ILE A 326 -21.54 12.73 -12.85
C ILE A 326 -22.06 12.14 -11.53
N GLY A 327 -23.14 11.36 -11.59
CA GLY A 327 -23.64 10.56 -10.46
C GLY A 327 -22.97 9.19 -10.34
N LYS A 328 -22.89 8.64 -9.13
CA LYS A 328 -22.28 7.31 -8.85
C LYS A 328 -22.91 6.12 -9.59
N THR A 329 -24.20 6.19 -9.97
CA THR A 329 -24.93 5.03 -10.53
C THR A 329 -25.51 5.23 -11.92
N LYS A 330 -25.80 6.47 -12.33
CA LYS A 330 -26.28 6.81 -13.69
C LYS A 330 -25.67 8.15 -14.10
N ARG A 331 -24.88 8.15 -15.17
CA ARG A 331 -24.32 9.37 -15.75
C ARG A 331 -25.39 10.03 -16.62
N ASN A 332 -25.72 11.28 -16.29
CA ASN A 332 -26.51 12.19 -17.12
C ASN A 332 -25.64 13.43 -17.37
N GLY A 333 -25.89 14.17 -18.44
CA GLY A 333 -25.14 15.39 -18.74
C GLY A 333 -24.28 15.23 -19.99
N TYR A 334 -23.20 15.97 -20.07
CA TYR A 334 -22.30 15.95 -21.22
C TYR A 334 -20.84 15.92 -20.79
N ARG A 335 -19.98 15.52 -21.71
CA ARG A 335 -18.52 15.63 -21.61
C ARG A 335 -17.98 16.22 -22.90
N ILE A 336 -17.11 17.20 -22.78
CA ILE A 336 -16.29 17.72 -23.87
C ILE A 336 -14.83 17.54 -23.48
N GLU A 337 -14.03 16.98 -24.38
CA GLU A 337 -12.57 16.92 -24.22
C GLU A 337 -11.90 17.68 -25.35
N TYR A 338 -10.68 18.14 -25.08
CA TYR A 338 -9.84 18.86 -26.02
C TYR A 338 -8.45 18.23 -26.07
N TRP A 339 -7.75 18.42 -27.18
CA TRP A 339 -6.34 18.10 -27.32
C TRP A 339 -5.48 19.15 -26.59
N ALA A 340 -4.22 18.80 -26.30
CA ALA A 340 -3.29 19.70 -25.64
C ALA A 340 -3.01 20.98 -26.45
N ASN A 341 -3.20 20.95 -27.77
CA ASN A 341 -3.10 22.11 -28.65
C ASN A 341 -4.35 23.03 -28.61
N GLY A 342 -5.40 22.67 -27.86
CA GLY A 342 -6.64 23.43 -27.71
C GLY A 342 -7.74 23.07 -28.72
N ASN A 343 -7.46 22.23 -29.72
CA ASN A 343 -8.49 21.73 -30.62
C ASN A 343 -9.49 20.87 -29.82
N LYS A 344 -10.77 20.94 -30.18
CA LYS A 344 -11.76 19.98 -29.64
C LYS A 344 -11.30 18.56 -29.98
N LYS A 345 -11.53 17.62 -29.07
CA LYS A 345 -11.26 16.19 -29.27
C LYS A 345 -12.56 15.44 -29.42
N ILE A 346 -13.47 15.59 -28.47
CA ILE A 346 -14.71 14.81 -28.45
C ILE A 346 -15.83 15.53 -27.71
N GLU A 347 -17.06 15.32 -28.16
CA GLU A 347 -18.29 15.73 -27.48
C GLU A 347 -19.21 14.52 -27.31
N VAL A 348 -19.63 14.26 -26.08
CA VAL A 348 -20.45 13.10 -25.72
C VAL A 348 -21.56 13.51 -24.79
N ASP A 349 -22.80 13.17 -25.13
CA ASP A 349 -23.94 13.30 -24.23
C ASP A 349 -24.19 11.97 -23.52
N PHE A 350 -24.57 12.03 -22.24
CA PHE A 350 -24.96 10.88 -21.44
C PHE A 350 -26.42 11.02 -21.04
N LYS A 351 -27.23 10.00 -21.38
CA LYS A 351 -28.64 9.89 -20.94
C LYS A 351 -28.86 8.51 -20.33
N GLU A 352 -29.20 8.49 -19.05
CA GLU A 352 -29.40 7.28 -18.24
C GLU A 352 -28.23 6.29 -18.29
N GLY A 353 -27.00 6.81 -18.34
CA GLY A 353 -25.77 6.02 -18.44
C GLY A 353 -25.38 5.62 -19.86
N ARG A 354 -26.23 5.81 -20.87
CA ARG A 354 -25.87 5.57 -22.28
C ARG A 354 -25.11 6.77 -22.85
N ALA A 355 -23.98 6.50 -23.49
CA ALA A 355 -23.19 7.50 -24.23
C ALA A 355 -23.74 7.72 -25.65
N PHE A 356 -23.84 8.97 -26.05
CA PHE A 356 -24.19 9.45 -27.38
C PHE A 356 -23.00 10.25 -27.90
N TRP A 357 -22.14 9.57 -28.66
CA TRP A 357 -20.97 10.19 -29.29
C TRP A 357 -21.45 11.18 -30.33
N LYS A 358 -21.32 12.48 -30.04
CA LYS A 358 -21.89 13.53 -30.88
C LYS A 358 -20.88 13.97 -31.94
N ASN A 359 -19.70 14.38 -31.50
CA ASN A 359 -18.66 14.87 -32.40
C ASN A 359 -17.29 14.36 -31.98
N TYR A 360 -16.39 14.23 -32.95
CA TYR A 360 -14.99 13.88 -32.76
C TYR A 360 -14.13 14.59 -33.79
N TRP A 361 -12.99 15.11 -33.34
CA TRP A 361 -11.96 15.73 -34.16
C TRP A 361 -10.62 15.11 -33.83
N ASN A 362 -9.81 14.87 -34.86
CA ASN A 362 -8.43 14.44 -34.67
C ASN A 362 -7.56 15.59 -34.13
N GLU A 363 -6.30 15.31 -33.81
CA GLU A 363 -5.39 16.29 -33.23
C GLU A 363 -5.15 17.51 -34.14
N ASP A 364 -5.17 17.32 -35.47
CA ASP A 364 -5.08 18.40 -36.47
C ASP A 364 -6.33 19.28 -36.55
N GLY A 365 -7.40 18.94 -35.82
CA GLY A 365 -8.68 19.66 -35.83
C GLY A 365 -9.64 19.26 -36.94
N ARG A 366 -9.33 18.20 -37.71
CA ARG A 366 -10.25 17.64 -38.70
C ARG A 366 -11.36 16.86 -37.99
N GLN A 367 -12.60 17.28 -38.20
CA GLN A 367 -13.78 16.58 -37.70
C GLN A 367 -14.04 15.30 -38.52
N THR A 368 -14.18 14.15 -37.84
CA THR A 368 -14.49 12.87 -38.50
C THR A 368 -15.80 12.24 -38.02
N LEU A 369 -16.35 12.70 -36.89
CA LEU A 369 -17.70 12.38 -36.43
C LEU A 369 -18.51 13.68 -36.32
N ILE A 370 -19.67 13.72 -36.97
CA ILE A 370 -20.58 14.86 -37.00
C ILE A 370 -21.96 14.38 -36.57
N ASP A 371 -22.44 14.91 -35.44
CA ASP A 371 -23.76 14.61 -34.87
C ASP A 371 -24.11 13.10 -34.86
N GLY A 372 -23.20 12.28 -34.36
CA GLY A 372 -23.38 10.83 -34.24
C GLY A 372 -23.23 10.05 -35.53
N THR A 373 -22.71 10.65 -36.60
CA THR A 373 -22.42 9.96 -37.87
C THR A 373 -20.99 10.23 -38.34
N GLY A 374 -20.26 9.16 -38.70
CA GLY A 374 -18.85 9.21 -39.10
C GLY A 374 -17.94 8.35 -38.20
N LEU A 375 -16.64 8.60 -38.27
CA LEU A 375 -15.60 7.84 -37.55
C LEU A 375 -15.24 8.51 -36.23
N CYS A 376 -15.29 7.75 -35.14
CA CYS A 376 -14.80 8.15 -33.82
C CYS A 376 -13.58 7.31 -33.45
N ILE A 377 -12.54 7.95 -32.88
CA ILE A 377 -11.36 7.26 -32.37
C ILE A 377 -11.23 7.54 -30.87
N THR A 378 -11.18 6.50 -30.07
CA THR A 378 -11.05 6.61 -28.60
C THR A 378 -9.90 5.75 -28.09
N GLU A 379 -9.29 6.16 -26.98
CA GLU A 379 -8.12 5.50 -26.41
C GLU A 379 -8.44 5.07 -24.98
N TRP A 380 -7.96 3.88 -24.60
CA TRP A 380 -8.01 3.37 -23.25
C TRP A 380 -6.59 3.02 -22.78
N ASN A 381 -6.13 3.75 -21.76
CA ASN A 381 -4.81 3.55 -21.17
C ASN A 381 -4.91 2.56 -20.02
N SER A 382 -4.21 1.43 -20.14
CA SER A 382 -3.92 0.53 -19.03
C SER A 382 -2.54 0.82 -18.45
N PHE A 383 -2.19 0.18 -17.32
CA PHE A 383 -0.86 0.32 -16.71
C PHE A 383 0.29 -0.09 -17.64
N LYS A 384 0.04 -0.94 -18.64
CA LYS A 384 1.10 -1.53 -19.50
C LYS A 384 0.96 -1.16 -20.97
N SER A 385 -0.23 -0.79 -21.44
CA SER A 385 -0.47 -0.57 -22.87
C SER A 385 -1.65 0.38 -23.13
N VAL A 386 -1.63 0.98 -24.32
CA VAL A 386 -2.72 1.80 -24.85
C VAL A 386 -3.53 0.96 -25.85
N THR A 387 -4.84 0.92 -25.68
CA THR A 387 -5.78 0.33 -26.65
C THR A 387 -6.51 1.44 -27.37
N THR A 388 -6.47 1.44 -28.70
CA THR A 388 -7.20 2.39 -29.55
C THR A 388 -8.41 1.70 -30.16
N TYR A 389 -9.55 2.39 -30.17
CA TYR A 389 -10.79 1.96 -30.81
C TYR A 389 -11.15 2.92 -31.92
N GLU A 390 -11.15 2.44 -33.16
CA GLU A 390 -11.69 3.13 -34.32
C GLU A 390 -13.10 2.59 -34.56
N THR A 391 -14.14 3.42 -34.52
CA THR A 391 -15.52 2.94 -34.69
C THR A 391 -16.33 3.90 -35.55
N GLU A 392 -16.94 3.37 -36.59
CA GLU A 392 -17.89 4.08 -37.41
C GLU A 392 -19.29 4.08 -36.75
N TYR A 393 -19.94 5.24 -36.81
CA TYR A 393 -21.27 5.48 -36.28
C TYR A 393 -22.20 6.04 -37.37
N LYS A 394 -23.49 5.75 -37.20
CA LYS A 394 -24.57 6.39 -37.94
C LYS A 394 -25.75 6.59 -37.00
N ASN A 395 -26.23 7.83 -36.87
CA ASN A 395 -27.30 8.20 -35.95
C ASN A 395 -27.05 7.67 -34.51
N TYR A 396 -25.83 7.90 -33.99
CA TYR A 396 -25.40 7.53 -32.63
C TYR A 396 -25.29 6.03 -32.35
N LEU A 397 -25.49 5.18 -33.37
CA LEU A 397 -25.35 3.72 -33.28
C LEU A 397 -24.12 3.27 -34.06
N LYS A 398 -23.42 2.26 -33.57
CA LYS A 398 -22.32 1.63 -34.34
C LYS A 398 -22.84 1.17 -35.70
N HIS A 399 -22.15 1.54 -36.76
CA HIS A 399 -22.56 1.28 -38.14
C HIS A 399 -21.34 1.31 -39.05
N GLY A 400 -21.13 0.26 -39.84
CA GLY A 400 -19.91 0.10 -40.63
C GLY A 400 -18.82 -0.61 -39.82
N LYS A 401 -17.56 -0.21 -40.01
CA LYS A 401 -16.41 -0.93 -39.44
C LYS A 401 -16.04 -0.43 -38.04
N SER A 402 -15.56 -1.34 -37.22
CA SER A 402 -14.91 -1.05 -35.94
C SER A 402 -13.62 -1.84 -35.82
N ARG A 403 -12.55 -1.21 -35.34
CA ARG A 403 -11.25 -1.84 -35.07
C ARG A 403 -10.80 -1.58 -33.65
N THR A 404 -10.25 -2.60 -33.02
CA THR A 404 -9.49 -2.48 -31.77
C THR A 404 -8.02 -2.70 -32.09
N ILE A 405 -7.20 -1.73 -31.73
CA ILE A 405 -5.76 -1.73 -31.96
C ILE A 405 -5.08 -1.79 -30.59
N ARG A 406 -4.23 -2.79 -30.38
CA ARG A 406 -3.42 -2.98 -29.17
C ARG A 406 -1.97 -3.03 -29.58
N GLU A 407 -1.13 -2.21 -28.94
CA GLU A 407 0.32 -2.18 -29.22
C GLU A 407 0.65 -1.98 -30.72
N GLY A 408 -0.18 -1.21 -31.43
CA GLY A 408 -0.02 -0.95 -32.87
C GLY A 408 -0.62 -2.03 -33.80
N ASN A 409 -1.03 -3.18 -33.28
CA ASN A 409 -1.61 -4.27 -34.06
C ASN A 409 -3.13 -4.33 -33.93
N VAL A 410 -3.83 -4.65 -35.02
CA VAL A 410 -5.28 -4.86 -34.99
C VAL A 410 -5.57 -6.19 -34.28
N SER A 411 -6.21 -6.13 -33.11
CA SER A 411 -6.59 -7.33 -32.34
C SER A 411 -8.01 -7.81 -32.67
N LEU A 412 -8.86 -6.91 -33.18
CA LEU A 412 -10.27 -7.19 -33.48
C LEU A 412 -10.78 -6.23 -34.57
N GLU A 413 -11.41 -6.77 -35.61
CA GLU A 413 -12.22 -6.05 -36.59
C GLU A 413 -13.66 -6.54 -36.52
N GLN A 414 -14.64 -5.63 -36.60
CA GLN A 414 -16.06 -5.95 -36.53
C GLN A 414 -16.83 -5.12 -37.55
N GLU A 415 -17.93 -5.68 -38.07
CA GLU A 415 -18.90 -4.97 -38.91
C GLU A 415 -20.25 -4.85 -38.20
N PHE A 416 -20.79 -3.64 -38.19
CA PHE A 416 -22.03 -3.29 -37.52
C PHE A 416 -23.07 -2.73 -38.47
N LYS A 417 -24.35 -3.00 -38.18
CA LYS A 417 -25.49 -2.32 -38.77
C LYS A 417 -26.51 -2.01 -37.68
N GLU A 418 -26.84 -0.72 -37.53
CA GLU A 418 -27.84 -0.23 -36.58
C GLU A 418 -27.56 -0.68 -35.13
N GLY A 419 -26.28 -0.65 -34.74
CA GLY A 419 -25.82 -1.00 -33.40
C GLY A 419 -25.67 -2.50 -33.12
N LYS A 420 -25.94 -3.37 -34.10
CA LYS A 420 -25.78 -4.83 -33.98
C LYS A 420 -24.69 -5.32 -34.93
N GLU A 421 -23.96 -6.38 -34.57
CA GLU A 421 -23.02 -7.02 -35.51
C GLU A 421 -23.79 -7.55 -36.74
N ASP A 422 -23.35 -7.19 -37.94
CA ASP A 422 -23.95 -7.61 -39.20
C ASP A 422 -22.89 -7.51 -40.29
N GLY A 423 -22.29 -8.66 -40.63
CA GLY A 423 -21.09 -8.74 -41.44
C GLY A 423 -20.04 -9.65 -40.80
N ILE A 424 -18.78 -9.49 -41.21
CA ILE A 424 -17.69 -10.34 -40.75
C ILE A 424 -16.98 -9.69 -39.55
N THR A 425 -16.85 -10.44 -38.46
CA THR A 425 -15.98 -10.12 -37.32
C THR A 425 -14.72 -10.99 -37.39
N ARG A 426 -13.55 -10.39 -37.24
CA ARG A 426 -12.25 -11.08 -37.21
C ARG A 426 -11.49 -10.73 -35.96
N SER A 427 -10.99 -11.73 -35.25
CA SER A 427 -10.01 -11.53 -34.17
C SER A 427 -8.66 -12.09 -34.57
N TYR A 428 -7.60 -11.50 -34.02
CA TYR A 428 -6.22 -11.80 -34.38
C TYR A 428 -5.42 -12.18 -33.14
N TYR A 429 -4.48 -13.08 -33.32
CA TYR A 429 -3.44 -13.37 -32.33
C TYR A 429 -2.47 -12.20 -32.21
N ASN A 430 -1.68 -12.18 -31.14
CA ASN A 430 -0.66 -11.12 -30.91
C ASN A 430 0.38 -11.02 -32.03
N ASN A 431 0.61 -12.08 -32.81
CA ASN A 431 1.50 -12.09 -33.98
C ASN A 431 0.84 -11.55 -35.26
N GLY A 432 -0.45 -11.20 -35.23
CA GLY A 432 -1.22 -10.72 -36.37
C GLY A 432 -1.90 -11.81 -37.20
N ASN A 433 -1.71 -13.10 -36.89
CA ASN A 433 -2.41 -14.18 -37.59
C ASN A 433 -3.89 -14.18 -37.23
N LEU A 434 -4.74 -14.55 -38.19
CA LEU A 434 -6.18 -14.67 -37.98
C LEU A 434 -6.45 -15.77 -36.96
N LYS A 435 -7.21 -15.46 -35.91
CA LYS A 435 -7.59 -16.39 -34.84
C LYS A 435 -9.00 -16.92 -35.02
N GLU A 436 -9.91 -16.02 -35.34
CA GLU A 436 -11.32 -16.35 -35.51
C GLU A 436 -11.93 -15.46 -36.58
N GLU A 437 -12.80 -16.04 -37.41
CA GLU A 437 -13.71 -15.33 -38.30
C GLU A 437 -15.15 -15.77 -38.03
N THR A 438 -16.00 -14.82 -37.66
CA THR A 438 -17.41 -15.07 -37.37
C THR A 438 -18.29 -14.17 -38.24
N LEU A 439 -19.24 -14.78 -38.96
CA LEU A 439 -20.26 -14.07 -39.74
C LEU A 439 -21.48 -13.83 -38.87
N TYR A 440 -21.86 -12.57 -38.73
CA TYR A 440 -23.06 -12.16 -38.02
C TYR A 440 -24.14 -11.67 -38.98
N ARG A 441 -25.41 -11.88 -38.61
CA ARG A 441 -26.58 -11.25 -39.22
C ARG A 441 -27.50 -10.73 -38.13
N LYS A 442 -27.74 -9.41 -38.10
CA LYS A 442 -28.61 -8.75 -37.11
C LYS A 442 -28.27 -9.12 -35.64
N GLY A 443 -26.99 -9.35 -35.34
CA GLY A 443 -26.47 -9.72 -34.03
C GLY A 443 -26.43 -11.22 -33.74
N GLU A 444 -26.88 -12.07 -34.67
CA GLU A 444 -26.86 -13.54 -34.52
C GLU A 444 -25.71 -14.15 -35.31
N VAL A 445 -25.04 -15.15 -34.72
CA VAL A 445 -23.97 -15.90 -35.38
C VAL A 445 -24.56 -16.80 -36.46
N VAL A 446 -24.09 -16.64 -37.70
CA VAL A 446 -24.44 -17.49 -38.83
C VAL A 446 -23.41 -18.59 -39.03
N SER A 447 -22.13 -18.25 -38.93
CA SER A 447 -21.03 -19.21 -39.03
C SER A 447 -19.83 -18.71 -38.26
N LYS A 448 -19.04 -19.63 -37.72
CA LYS A 448 -17.79 -19.34 -37.04
C LYS A 448 -16.70 -20.28 -37.54
N LYS A 449 -15.52 -19.74 -37.78
CA LYS A 449 -14.30 -20.48 -38.13
C LYS A 449 -13.20 -20.06 -37.17
N GLU A 450 -12.50 -21.05 -36.62
CA GLU A 450 -11.31 -20.84 -35.80
C GLU A 450 -10.09 -21.30 -36.59
N PHE A 451 -8.99 -20.57 -36.42
CA PHE A 451 -7.73 -20.81 -37.12
C PHE A 451 -6.65 -20.98 -36.06
N PRO A 452 -5.76 -21.97 -36.20
CA PRO A 452 -4.63 -22.11 -35.29
C PRO A 452 -3.63 -20.96 -35.49
N ILE A 453 -2.87 -20.62 -34.46
CA ILE A 453 -1.83 -19.59 -34.54
C ILE A 453 -0.71 -19.97 -35.53
N PHE A 454 -0.41 -21.28 -35.62
CA PHE A 454 0.54 -21.89 -36.55
C PHE A 454 -0.03 -23.22 -37.06
N GLU A 455 0.28 -23.62 -38.31
CA GLU A 455 -0.17 -24.90 -38.86
C GLU A 455 0.51 -26.10 -38.17
N ASN A 456 1.80 -25.97 -37.87
CA ASN A 456 2.60 -26.99 -37.19
C ASN A 456 3.37 -26.35 -36.03
N PRO A 457 2.72 -26.07 -34.87
CA PRO A 457 3.33 -25.31 -33.80
C PRO A 457 4.49 -26.06 -33.15
N VAL A 458 5.59 -25.34 -32.89
CA VAL A 458 6.70 -25.79 -32.05
C VAL A 458 6.84 -24.89 -30.83
N VAL A 459 7.38 -25.41 -29.73
CA VAL A 459 7.68 -24.56 -28.56
C VAL A 459 9.01 -23.87 -28.78
N VAL A 460 8.98 -22.53 -28.78
CA VAL A 460 10.16 -21.66 -28.86
C VAL A 460 10.46 -21.12 -27.46
N THR A 461 11.70 -21.29 -27.02
CA THR A 461 12.18 -20.82 -25.72
C THR A 461 13.04 -19.57 -25.89
N SER A 462 12.80 -18.56 -25.05
CA SER A 462 13.64 -17.38 -24.88
C SER A 462 14.07 -17.29 -23.42
N ILE A 463 15.33 -16.98 -23.18
CA ILE A 463 15.91 -16.81 -21.86
C ILE A 463 16.22 -15.33 -21.66
N ILE A 464 15.68 -14.76 -20.59
CA ILE A 464 15.91 -13.36 -20.22
C ILE A 464 16.64 -13.35 -18.89
N CYS A 465 17.79 -12.68 -18.86
CA CYS A 465 18.54 -12.40 -17.64
C CYS A 465 18.38 -10.91 -17.34
N GLU A 466 17.76 -10.59 -16.22
CA GLU A 466 17.50 -9.21 -15.79
C GLU A 466 18.24 -8.91 -14.49
N MET A 467 18.62 -7.64 -14.33
CA MET A 467 19.23 -7.12 -13.11
C MET A 467 18.84 -5.65 -12.90
N GLU A 468 18.51 -5.31 -11.66
CA GLU A 468 18.39 -3.94 -11.16
C GLU A 468 19.03 -3.85 -9.77
N ASP A 469 19.84 -2.82 -9.52
CA ASP A 469 20.53 -2.60 -8.24
C ASP A 469 19.58 -2.63 -7.04
N GLU A 470 18.37 -2.09 -7.21
CA GLU A 470 17.34 -2.05 -6.16
C GLU A 470 16.98 -3.45 -5.64
N TRP A 471 17.04 -4.49 -6.48
CA TRP A 471 16.72 -5.86 -6.06
C TRP A 471 17.75 -6.44 -5.09
N LEU A 472 19.01 -6.05 -5.25
CA LEU A 472 20.12 -6.44 -4.39
C LEU A 472 20.12 -5.61 -3.11
N ILE A 473 19.93 -4.29 -3.21
CA ILE A 473 19.88 -3.37 -2.07
C ILE A 473 18.77 -3.78 -1.09
N ASN A 474 17.57 -4.08 -1.60
CA ASN A 474 16.44 -4.50 -0.76
C ASN A 474 16.66 -5.87 -0.07
N ARG A 475 17.67 -6.63 -0.48
CA ARG A 475 18.07 -7.93 0.09
C ARG A 475 19.41 -7.85 0.85
N GLU A 476 19.95 -6.63 1.03
CA GLU A 476 21.25 -6.40 1.66
C GLU A 476 22.41 -7.13 0.95
N LEU A 477 22.30 -7.31 -0.37
CA LEU A 477 23.30 -7.98 -1.21
C LEU A 477 24.21 -6.96 -1.90
N GLU A 478 25.44 -7.38 -2.20
CA GLU A 478 26.47 -6.53 -2.78
C GLU A 478 26.22 -6.22 -4.27
N ILE A 479 26.23 -4.92 -4.63
CA ILE A 479 26.18 -4.46 -6.03
C ILE A 479 27.56 -4.57 -6.70
N ALA A 480 27.54 -4.79 -8.02
CA ALA A 480 28.73 -4.95 -8.85
C ALA A 480 28.95 -3.75 -9.79
N ASP A 481 30.18 -3.55 -10.26
CA ASP A 481 30.49 -2.56 -11.31
C ASP A 481 30.01 -3.05 -12.69
N SER A 482 29.96 -4.38 -12.88
CA SER A 482 29.34 -5.03 -14.04
C SER A 482 28.71 -6.36 -13.62
N TYR A 483 27.49 -6.63 -14.11
CA TYR A 483 26.72 -7.83 -13.77
C TYR A 483 27.02 -9.04 -14.67
N PRO A 484 26.63 -10.27 -14.25
CA PRO A 484 26.94 -11.46 -15.01
C PRO A 484 26.31 -11.46 -16.40
N ILE A 485 27.07 -11.87 -17.42
CA ILE A 485 26.62 -11.94 -18.81
C ILE A 485 26.61 -13.39 -19.26
N ILE A 486 25.45 -13.89 -19.69
CA ILE A 486 25.31 -15.28 -20.16
C ILE A 486 26.08 -15.51 -21.47
N LEU A 487 26.86 -16.59 -21.54
CA LEU A 487 27.77 -16.91 -22.64
C LEU A 487 27.22 -17.96 -23.61
N ASN A 488 26.31 -18.82 -23.14
CA ASN A 488 25.76 -19.95 -23.90
C ASN A 488 24.24 -19.87 -24.08
N LYS A 489 23.69 -18.65 -24.12
CA LYS A 489 22.25 -18.38 -24.22
C LYS A 489 21.62 -19.09 -25.43
N ASP A 490 22.10 -18.80 -26.63
CA ASP A 490 21.51 -19.32 -27.87
C ASP A 490 21.54 -20.85 -27.92
N VAL A 491 22.60 -21.47 -27.39
CA VAL A 491 22.72 -22.93 -27.30
C VAL A 491 21.63 -23.49 -26.38
N LEU A 492 21.44 -22.88 -25.20
CA LEU A 492 20.43 -23.32 -24.24
C LEU A 492 19.00 -23.10 -24.74
N GLU A 493 18.73 -21.99 -25.42
CA GLU A 493 17.42 -21.72 -26.03
C GLU A 493 17.09 -22.76 -27.11
N ASN A 494 18.06 -23.12 -27.96
CA ASN A 494 17.88 -24.12 -29.01
C ASN A 494 17.74 -25.55 -28.47
N ASP A 495 18.49 -25.88 -27.42
CA ASP A 495 18.49 -27.23 -26.82
C ASP A 495 17.28 -27.47 -25.90
N PHE A 496 16.64 -26.40 -25.39
CA PHE A 496 15.49 -26.54 -24.51
C PHE A 496 14.24 -26.95 -25.28
N LYS A 497 13.89 -28.24 -25.21
CA LYS A 497 12.69 -28.80 -25.83
C LYS A 497 11.58 -28.98 -24.80
N ALA A 498 10.38 -28.57 -25.18
CA ALA A 498 9.15 -28.81 -24.44
C ALA A 498 8.08 -29.31 -25.41
N ASP A 499 7.19 -30.17 -24.91
CA ASP A 499 6.03 -30.61 -25.66
C ASP A 499 4.98 -29.50 -25.73
N ILE A 500 4.21 -29.43 -26.80
CA ILE A 500 3.17 -28.41 -26.98
C ILE A 500 2.06 -28.50 -25.91
N SER A 501 1.84 -29.68 -25.31
CA SER A 501 0.83 -29.90 -24.26
C SER A 501 1.07 -29.10 -22.98
N VAL A 502 2.26 -28.50 -22.79
CA VAL A 502 2.50 -27.58 -21.67
C VAL A 502 1.64 -26.31 -21.75
N PHE A 503 1.08 -26.01 -22.93
CA PHE A 503 0.14 -24.92 -23.17
C PHE A 503 -1.33 -25.36 -23.08
N ASP A 504 -1.63 -26.62 -22.73
CA ASP A 504 -3.00 -27.09 -22.59
C ASP A 504 -3.75 -26.26 -21.54
N GLY A 505 -4.90 -25.70 -21.93
CA GLY A 505 -5.69 -24.79 -21.09
C GLY A 505 -5.31 -23.31 -21.21
N TYR A 506 -4.26 -22.97 -21.97
CA TYR A 506 -3.89 -21.59 -22.27
C TYR A 506 -4.31 -21.17 -23.69
N PRO A 507 -4.53 -19.87 -23.94
CA PRO A 507 -4.63 -19.35 -25.31
C PRO A 507 -3.37 -19.68 -26.12
N GLN A 508 -3.51 -19.95 -27.42
CA GLN A 508 -2.36 -20.31 -28.29
C GLN A 508 -1.32 -19.19 -28.45
N ASP A 509 -1.69 -17.94 -28.15
CA ASP A 509 -0.83 -16.76 -28.11
C ASP A 509 -0.30 -16.42 -26.72
N HIS A 510 -0.47 -17.32 -25.75
CA HIS A 510 0.08 -17.18 -24.41
C HIS A 510 1.60 -17.44 -24.40
N GLU A 511 2.31 -16.67 -23.59
CA GLU A 511 3.74 -16.84 -23.33
C GLU A 511 3.90 -17.30 -21.88
N LEU A 512 4.27 -18.57 -21.70
CA LEU A 512 4.58 -19.13 -20.37
C LEU A 512 5.90 -18.56 -19.88
N SER A 513 6.02 -18.34 -18.58
CA SER A 513 7.20 -17.82 -17.92
C SER A 513 7.52 -18.66 -16.69
N TYR A 514 8.80 -19.01 -16.52
CA TYR A 514 9.36 -19.61 -15.32
C TYR A 514 10.49 -18.70 -14.85
N SER A 515 10.36 -18.15 -13.64
CA SER A 515 11.28 -17.12 -13.13
C SER A 515 11.94 -17.58 -11.84
N TYR A 516 13.26 -17.40 -11.79
CA TYR A 516 14.09 -17.72 -10.64
C TYR A 516 15.00 -16.55 -10.32
N PHE A 517 15.25 -16.30 -9.03
CA PHE A 517 16.32 -15.47 -8.55
C PHE A 517 17.54 -16.36 -8.32
N VAL A 518 18.64 -16.09 -9.03
CA VAL A 518 19.74 -17.05 -9.17
C VAL A 518 21.04 -16.40 -8.75
N GLU A 519 21.76 -17.04 -7.83
CA GLU A 519 23.14 -16.67 -7.49
C GLU A 519 24.11 -17.23 -8.53
N ILE A 520 24.96 -16.34 -9.07
CA ILE A 520 26.08 -16.66 -9.93
C ILE A 520 27.36 -16.45 -9.12
N ASP A 521 28.16 -17.51 -8.98
CA ASP A 521 29.43 -17.43 -8.27
C ASP A 521 30.52 -16.69 -9.07
N LYS A 522 31.64 -16.42 -8.39
CA LYS A 522 32.83 -15.79 -8.99
C LYS A 522 33.44 -16.54 -10.18
N ASP A 523 33.10 -17.82 -10.37
CA ASP A 523 33.55 -18.64 -11.50
C ASP A 523 32.52 -18.63 -12.66
N GLY A 524 31.45 -17.84 -12.53
CA GLY A 524 30.41 -17.68 -13.53
C GLY A 524 29.41 -18.84 -13.57
N LYS A 525 29.25 -19.59 -12.46
CA LYS A 525 28.32 -20.72 -12.36
C LYS A 525 27.10 -20.39 -11.49
N PRO A 526 25.90 -20.83 -11.90
CA PRO A 526 24.73 -20.79 -11.04
C PRO A 526 24.88 -21.75 -9.84
N VAL A 527 24.67 -21.26 -8.63
CA VAL A 527 24.84 -22.06 -7.39
C VAL A 527 23.56 -22.16 -6.56
N ASN A 528 22.82 -21.07 -6.37
CA ASN A 528 21.55 -21.05 -5.62
C ASN A 528 20.43 -20.57 -6.54
N LEU A 529 19.31 -21.30 -6.55
CA LEU A 529 18.14 -21.00 -7.40
C LEU A 529 16.92 -20.86 -6.49
N ASP A 530 16.45 -19.63 -6.30
CA ASP A 530 15.24 -19.33 -5.56
C ASP A 530 14.07 -19.17 -6.55
N PHE A 531 13.06 -20.03 -6.42
CA PHE A 531 11.86 -19.94 -7.25
C PHE A 531 11.10 -18.64 -6.96
N LEU A 532 10.74 -17.90 -8.02
CA LEU A 532 9.89 -16.72 -7.89
C LEU A 532 8.45 -17.01 -8.27
N PHE A 533 8.22 -17.37 -9.54
CA PHE A 533 6.90 -17.75 -10.03
C PHE A 533 7.02 -18.56 -11.33
N ALA A 534 5.96 -19.31 -11.64
CA ALA A 534 5.75 -19.93 -12.94
C ALA A 534 4.27 -19.95 -13.27
N ASP A 535 3.93 -19.90 -14.57
CA ASP A 535 2.53 -20.00 -15.01
C ASP A 535 1.93 -21.39 -14.74
N ASN A 536 2.76 -22.44 -14.76
CA ASN A 536 2.41 -23.80 -14.32
C ASN A 536 3.64 -24.57 -13.80
N GLY A 537 3.42 -25.80 -13.29
CA GLY A 537 4.47 -26.63 -12.69
C GLY A 537 5.14 -27.66 -13.63
N PHE A 538 4.80 -27.72 -14.92
CA PHE A 538 5.20 -28.85 -15.78
C PHE A 538 6.70 -28.90 -16.11
N LEU A 539 7.36 -27.75 -16.21
CA LEU A 539 8.75 -27.65 -16.66
C LEU A 539 9.74 -27.22 -15.59
N THR A 540 9.34 -27.11 -14.32
CA THR A 540 10.19 -26.59 -13.23
C THR A 540 11.54 -27.31 -13.14
N THR A 541 11.53 -28.64 -13.08
CA THR A 541 12.76 -29.45 -13.04
C THR A 541 13.63 -29.27 -14.29
N ALA A 542 13.02 -29.15 -15.47
CA ALA A 542 13.74 -28.95 -16.73
C ALA A 542 14.37 -27.56 -16.80
N VAL A 543 13.64 -26.53 -16.37
CA VAL A 543 14.10 -25.14 -16.27
C VAL A 543 15.27 -25.03 -15.29
N GLU A 544 15.16 -25.61 -14.09
CA GLU A 544 16.27 -25.64 -13.13
C GLU A 544 17.51 -26.36 -13.67
N SER A 545 17.31 -27.46 -14.39
CA SER A 545 18.42 -28.16 -15.07
C SER A 545 19.06 -27.31 -16.16
N SER A 546 18.26 -26.54 -16.91
CA SER A 546 18.74 -25.59 -17.92
C SER A 546 19.52 -24.45 -17.28
N ILE A 547 19.00 -23.85 -16.19
CA ILE A 547 19.69 -22.81 -15.42
C ILE A 547 21.05 -23.33 -14.95
N LYS A 548 21.12 -24.52 -14.34
CA LYS A 548 22.38 -25.12 -13.86
C LYS A 548 23.43 -25.37 -14.95
N LYS A 549 23.04 -25.42 -16.23
CA LYS A 549 23.96 -25.55 -17.38
C LYS A 549 24.44 -24.20 -17.93
N MET A 550 23.91 -23.09 -17.44
CA MET A 550 24.32 -21.75 -17.85
C MET A 550 25.76 -21.46 -17.46
N LYS A 551 26.44 -20.71 -18.33
CA LYS A 551 27.78 -20.21 -18.12
C LYS A 551 27.76 -18.71 -18.26
N PHE A 552 28.32 -18.01 -17.28
CA PHE A 552 28.37 -16.56 -17.27
C PHE A 552 29.80 -16.06 -17.32
N ASN A 553 30.00 -14.89 -17.93
CA ASN A 553 31.09 -14.02 -17.51
C ASN A 553 30.70 -13.48 -16.12
N PRO A 554 31.50 -13.70 -15.06
CA PRO A 554 31.12 -13.35 -13.70
C PRO A 554 31.04 -11.84 -13.50
N ALA A 555 30.29 -11.43 -12.47
CA ALA A 555 30.23 -10.04 -12.06
C ALA A 555 31.62 -9.54 -11.62
N GLN A 556 31.91 -8.26 -11.87
CA GLN A 556 33.17 -7.63 -11.49
C GLN A 556 32.93 -6.51 -10.50
N LYS A 557 33.81 -6.40 -9.50
CA LYS A 557 33.88 -5.25 -8.61
C LYS A 557 35.32 -4.93 -8.30
N ASN A 558 35.74 -3.68 -8.52
CA ASN A 558 37.14 -3.25 -8.36
C ASN A 558 38.16 -4.11 -9.13
N GLY A 559 37.74 -4.74 -10.24
CA GLY A 559 38.58 -5.62 -11.06
C GLY A 559 38.71 -7.06 -10.56
N GLU A 560 37.95 -7.47 -9.54
CA GLU A 560 37.87 -8.84 -9.06
C GLU A 560 36.48 -9.46 -9.34
N SER A 561 36.46 -10.76 -9.63
CA SER A 561 35.21 -11.51 -9.78
C SER A 561 34.53 -11.71 -8.44
N ILE A 562 33.25 -11.33 -8.34
CA ILE A 562 32.44 -11.49 -7.13
C ILE A 562 31.22 -12.36 -7.40
N ASN A 563 30.60 -12.87 -6.33
CA ASN A 563 29.26 -13.45 -6.43
C ASN A 563 28.27 -12.33 -6.72
N SER A 564 27.27 -12.63 -7.55
CA SER A 564 26.17 -11.71 -7.83
C SER A 564 24.92 -12.51 -8.13
N TYR A 565 23.79 -11.84 -8.31
CA TYR A 565 22.52 -12.51 -8.55
C TYR A 565 21.95 -12.07 -9.89
N LEU A 566 20.93 -12.75 -10.39
CA LEU A 566 20.15 -12.35 -11.57
C LEU A 566 18.73 -12.86 -11.41
N ILE A 567 17.75 -12.16 -11.98
CA ILE A 567 16.47 -12.81 -12.29
C ILE A 567 16.61 -13.46 -13.65
N ILE A 568 16.43 -14.77 -13.69
CA ILE A 568 16.47 -15.57 -14.92
C ILE A 568 15.05 -16.02 -15.23
N LYS A 569 14.57 -15.68 -16.43
CA LYS A 569 13.25 -16.06 -16.94
C LYS A 569 13.39 -16.95 -18.16
N HIS A 570 12.85 -18.16 -18.08
CA HIS A 570 12.58 -18.98 -19.26
C HIS A 570 11.18 -18.67 -19.74
N LYS A 571 11.10 -18.05 -20.90
CA LYS A 571 9.86 -17.72 -21.59
C LYS A 571 9.63 -18.70 -22.72
N LEU A 572 8.45 -19.30 -22.77
CA LEU A 572 8.08 -20.26 -23.78
C LEU A 572 6.83 -19.78 -24.49
N LYS A 573 6.83 -19.85 -25.82
CA LYS A 573 5.65 -19.56 -26.64
C LYS A 573 5.57 -20.53 -27.80
N LEU A 574 4.39 -20.64 -28.40
CA LEU A 574 4.27 -21.33 -29.68
C LEU A 574 4.96 -20.49 -30.77
N GLY A 575 5.63 -21.18 -31.70
CA GLY A 575 6.26 -20.64 -32.90
C GLY A 575 6.09 -21.60 -34.07
N GLU A 576 6.71 -21.25 -35.20
CA GLU A 576 6.75 -22.04 -36.44
C GLU A 576 8.14 -22.63 -36.69
#